data_AF-A0A955SIT0-F1
#
_entry.id   AF-A0A955SIT0-F1
#
_cell.length_a   1.000
_cell.length_b   1.000
_cell.length_c   1.000
_cell.angle_alpha   90.00
_cell.angle_beta   90.00
_cell.angle_gamma   90.00
#
_symmetry.space_group_name_H-M   'P 1'
#
loop_
_entity.id
_entity.type
_entity.pdbx_description
1 polymer ?
#
loop_
_entity_poly.entity_id
_entity_poly.type
_entity_poly.pdbx_seq_one_letter_code
_entity_poly.pdbx_strand_id
1 'polypeptide(L)'
;YFCVLKGLAKAPHLIPLLDLDNPPPHLITLNHIGAVVVPASCLGGIPALVAEFSNIPLIAVRDNTTILNVTNEKMHMKNVIEVNSYLEAAGVVMALREGISLKSLRRPIECVKRVQ
;
A
#
# COMPACT_ATOMS: atom_id res chain seq x y z
N TYR A 1 0.14 -29.59 -3.34
CA TYR A 1 -0.79 -28.91 -2.41
C TYR A 1 -0.17 -27.63 -1.89
N PHE A 2 -0.73 -26.48 -2.26
CA PHE A 2 -0.32 -25.17 -1.75
C PHE A 2 -1.14 -24.89 -0.48
N CYS A 3 -0.51 -24.97 0.69
CA CYS A 3 -1.19 -24.65 1.95
C CYS A 3 -1.09 -23.14 2.20
N VAL A 4 -2.23 -22.46 2.26
CA VAL A 4 -2.31 -21.02 2.56
C VAL A 4 -1.78 -20.66 3.96
N LEU A 5 -1.63 -21.65 4.85
CA LEU A 5 -1.11 -21.47 6.20
C LEU A 5 0.38 -21.84 6.34
N LYS A 6 1.07 -22.16 5.24
CA LYS A 6 2.50 -22.45 5.27
C LYS A 6 3.25 -21.20 5.75
N GLY A 7 3.81 -21.25 6.95
CA GLY A 7 4.52 -20.14 7.58
C GLY A 7 3.77 -19.47 8.73
N LEU A 8 2.50 -19.81 8.99
CA LEU A 8 1.73 -19.21 10.08
C LEU A 8 2.37 -19.43 11.47
N ALA A 9 3.00 -20.59 11.68
CA ALA A 9 3.74 -20.88 12.92
C ALA A 9 4.94 -19.95 13.17
N LYS A 10 5.41 -19.21 12.15
CA LYS A 10 6.46 -18.19 12.24
C LYS A 10 5.94 -16.77 12.01
N ALA A 11 4.62 -16.60 11.83
CA ALA A 11 4.05 -15.28 11.62
C ALA A 11 4.15 -14.44 12.91
N PRO A 12 4.20 -13.11 12.80
CA PRO A 12 4.15 -12.24 13.96
C PRO A 12 2.92 -12.54 14.83
N HIS A 13 3.12 -12.60 16.15
CA HIS A 13 2.03 -12.74 17.10
C HIS A 13 1.33 -11.39 17.31
N LEU A 14 0.00 -11.42 17.38
CA LEU A 14 -0.78 -10.24 17.75
C LEU A 14 -0.59 -9.97 19.25
N ILE A 15 -0.11 -8.78 19.58
CA ILE A 15 0.16 -8.35 20.95
C ILE A 15 -0.66 -7.07 21.21
N PRO A 16 -1.41 -6.99 22.32
CA PRO A 16 -2.11 -5.76 22.67
C PRO A 16 -1.10 -4.65 22.96
N LEU A 17 -1.33 -3.48 22.38
CA LEU A 17 -0.49 -2.31 22.55
C LEU A 17 -1.25 -1.27 23.37
N LEU A 18 -0.60 -0.71 24.41
CA LEU A 18 -1.16 0.36 25.22
C LEU A 18 -0.92 1.75 24.61
N ASP A 19 0.20 1.92 23.90
CA ASP A 19 0.63 3.18 23.28
C ASP A 19 1.36 2.89 21.95
N LEU A 20 1.02 3.66 20.91
CA LEU A 20 1.64 3.58 19.57
C LEU A 20 2.90 4.45 19.46
N ASP A 21 3.08 5.44 20.33
CA ASP A 21 4.18 6.39 20.24
C ASP A 21 5.49 5.79 20.78
N ASN A 22 5.41 4.89 21.77
CA ASN A 22 6.57 4.25 22.38
C ASN A 22 6.48 2.70 22.42
N PRO A 23 6.35 2.02 21.26
CA PRO A 23 6.31 0.57 21.24
C PRO A 23 7.70 -0.02 21.54
N PRO A 24 7.77 -1.22 22.15
CA PRO A 24 9.02 -1.96 22.25
C PRO A 24 9.70 -2.12 20.88
N PRO A 25 11.03 -1.96 20.78
CA PRO A 25 11.75 -1.82 19.51
C PRO A 25 11.74 -3.07 18.62
N HIS A 26 11.34 -4.22 19.16
CA HIS A 26 11.25 -5.49 18.43
C HIS A 26 9.86 -5.75 17.82
N LEU A 27 8.89 -4.85 18.05
CA LEU A 27 7.54 -4.98 17.52
C LEU A 27 7.40 -4.25 16.19
N ILE A 28 6.60 -4.84 15.30
CA ILE A 28 6.13 -4.18 14.10
C ILE A 28 4.81 -3.49 14.45
N THR A 29 4.74 -2.19 14.23
CA THR A 29 3.55 -1.36 14.47
C THR A 29 3.16 -0.62 13.20
N LEU A 30 2.04 0.09 13.25
CA LEU A 30 1.56 0.92 12.14
C LEU A 30 2.60 1.96 11.68
N ASN A 31 3.38 2.51 12.61
CA ASN A 31 4.45 3.48 12.32
C ASN A 31 5.59 2.90 11.46
N HIS A 32 5.67 1.57 11.34
CA HIS A 32 6.67 0.88 10.53
C HIS A 32 6.19 0.54 9.11
N ILE A 33 4.93 0.87 8.77
CA ILE A 33 4.34 0.54 7.47
C ILE A 33 4.51 1.73 6.51
N GLY A 34 5.30 1.54 5.45
CA GLY A 34 5.51 2.57 4.42
C GLY A 34 4.47 2.57 3.29
N ALA A 35 3.87 1.42 2.97
CA ALA A 35 2.83 1.28 1.96
C ALA A 35 2.13 -0.08 2.09
N VAL A 36 0.94 -0.20 1.54
CA VAL A 36 0.17 -1.46 1.46
C VAL A 36 -0.10 -1.79 0.00
N VAL A 37 0.14 -3.04 -0.42
CA VAL A 37 -0.13 -3.50 -1.80
C VAL A 37 -1.31 -4.46 -1.79
N VAL A 38 -2.34 -4.17 -2.58
CA VAL A 38 -3.56 -4.99 -2.66
C VAL A 38 -4.06 -5.11 -4.11
N PRO A 39 -4.83 -6.17 -4.44
CA PRO A 39 -5.61 -6.20 -5.67
C PRO A 39 -6.55 -4.99 -5.75
N ALA A 40 -6.70 -4.36 -6.92
CA ALA A 40 -7.54 -3.18 -7.09
C ALA A 40 -9.04 -3.43 -6.81
N SER A 41 -9.46 -4.69 -6.78
CA SER A 41 -10.82 -5.13 -6.48
C SER A 41 -11.03 -5.56 -5.01
N CYS A 42 -10.05 -5.32 -4.13
CA CYS A 42 -10.03 -5.77 -2.74
C CYS A 42 -9.83 -4.61 -1.73
N LEU A 43 -10.35 -3.42 -2.03
CA LEU A 43 -10.15 -2.21 -1.23
C LEU A 43 -11.07 -2.10 0.01
N GLY A 44 -11.89 -3.11 0.27
CA GLY A 44 -12.78 -3.17 1.45
C GLY A 44 -12.19 -3.88 2.68
N GLY A 45 -10.99 -4.46 2.57
CA GLY A 45 -10.37 -5.20 3.67
C GLY A 45 -9.80 -4.30 4.77
N ILE A 46 -9.63 -4.85 5.98
CA ILE A 46 -9.04 -4.14 7.13
C ILE A 46 -7.72 -3.42 6.77
N PRO A 47 -6.77 -4.05 6.04
CA PRO A 47 -5.51 -3.36 5.69
C PRO A 47 -5.71 -2.12 4.81
N ALA A 48 -6.65 -2.15 3.87
CA ALA A 48 -6.97 -1.02 3.00
C ALA A 48 -7.63 0.11 3.77
N LEU A 49 -8.59 -0.23 4.64
CA LEU A 49 -9.29 0.74 5.48
C LEU A 49 -8.33 1.44 6.44
N VAL A 50 -7.51 0.68 7.16
CA VAL A 50 -6.51 1.24 8.08
C VAL A 50 -5.49 2.11 7.32
N ALA A 51 -5.08 1.71 6.11
CA ALA A 51 -4.20 2.53 5.30
C ALA A 51 -4.81 3.89 4.95
N GLU A 52 -6.09 3.96 4.57
CA GLU A 52 -6.80 5.24 4.34
C GLU A 52 -6.90 6.06 5.63
N PHE A 53 -7.31 5.44 6.74
CA PHE A 53 -7.42 6.14 8.03
C PHE A 53 -6.09 6.73 8.52
N SER A 54 -4.97 6.05 8.25
CA SER A 54 -3.63 6.46 8.66
C SER A 54 -2.86 7.19 7.55
N ASN A 55 -3.51 7.50 6.42
CA ASN A 55 -2.87 8.15 5.27
C ASN A 55 -1.59 7.42 4.77
N ILE A 56 -1.59 6.10 4.85
CA ILE A 56 -0.52 5.24 4.32
C ILE A 56 -0.82 4.97 2.84
N PRO A 57 0.15 5.11 1.92
CA PRO A 57 -0.06 4.84 0.50
C PRO A 57 -0.62 3.43 0.24
N LEU A 58 -1.71 3.35 -0.51
CA LEU A 58 -2.36 2.09 -0.89
C LEU A 58 -2.16 1.81 -2.39
N ILE A 59 -1.31 0.85 -2.72
CA ILE A 59 -0.95 0.51 -4.08
C ILE A 59 -1.92 -0.56 -4.60
N ALA A 60 -2.80 -0.17 -5.51
CA ALA A 60 -3.88 -0.99 -6.05
C ALA A 60 -3.48 -1.59 -7.41
N VAL A 61 -3.35 -2.91 -7.48
CA VAL A 61 -2.90 -3.64 -8.68
C VAL A 61 -4.08 -4.11 -9.52
N ARG A 62 -4.20 -3.59 -10.75
CA ARG A 62 -5.35 -3.84 -11.65
C ARG A 62 -5.36 -5.25 -12.24
N ASP A 63 -4.19 -5.81 -12.57
CA ASP A 63 -4.09 -7.12 -13.21
C ASP A 63 -4.49 -8.29 -12.28
N ASN A 64 -4.67 -8.02 -10.97
CA ASN A 64 -5.20 -9.00 -10.03
C ASN A 64 -6.65 -8.65 -9.64
N THR A 65 -7.59 -9.43 -10.15
CA THR A 65 -9.01 -9.27 -9.86
C THR A 65 -9.50 -10.35 -8.90
N THR A 66 -10.42 -9.98 -8.02
CA THR A 66 -10.93 -10.82 -6.93
C THR A 66 -12.46 -10.77 -6.93
N ILE A 67 -13.08 -11.80 -6.35
CA ILE A 67 -14.54 -11.91 -6.23
C ILE A 67 -15.17 -10.85 -5.31
N LEU A 68 -14.36 -10.17 -4.48
CA LEU A 68 -14.86 -9.13 -3.55
C LEU A 68 -15.45 -7.95 -4.31
N ASN A 69 -14.87 -7.59 -5.46
CA ASN A 69 -15.33 -6.50 -6.32
C ASN A 69 -15.55 -5.18 -5.55
N VAL A 70 -14.65 -4.87 -4.62
CA VAL A 70 -14.62 -3.60 -3.88
C VAL A 70 -13.48 -2.76 -4.42
N THR A 71 -13.80 -1.83 -5.31
CA THR A 71 -12.83 -1.02 -6.07
C THR A 71 -12.78 0.42 -5.55
N ASN A 72 -11.81 1.22 -6.02
CA ASN A 72 -11.66 2.59 -5.54
C ASN A 72 -12.77 3.51 -6.07
N GLU A 73 -13.39 3.16 -7.20
CA GLU A 73 -14.58 3.85 -7.69
C GLU A 73 -15.77 3.73 -6.73
N LYS A 74 -15.79 2.70 -5.87
CA LYS A 74 -16.81 2.53 -4.82
C LYS A 74 -16.38 3.12 -3.48
N MET A 75 -15.09 3.03 -3.16
CA MET A 75 -14.56 3.42 -1.84
C MET A 75 -14.15 4.90 -1.76
N HIS A 76 -13.81 5.54 -2.88
CA HIS A 76 -13.39 6.93 -2.98
C HIS A 76 -12.22 7.31 -2.04
N MET A 77 -11.28 6.38 -1.83
CA MET A 77 -10.10 6.60 -0.99
C MET A 77 -9.11 7.53 -1.70
N LYS A 78 -8.49 8.41 -0.91
CA LYS A 78 -7.59 9.46 -1.43
C LYS A 78 -6.13 9.01 -1.52
N ASN A 79 -5.74 8.02 -0.74
CA ASN A 79 -4.37 7.52 -0.64
C ASN A 79 -4.01 6.44 -1.69
N VAL A 80 -4.88 6.20 -2.68
CA VAL A 80 -4.73 5.09 -3.63
C VAL A 80 -3.83 5.45 -4.80
N ILE A 81 -2.86 4.58 -5.07
CA ILE A 81 -1.97 4.62 -6.22
C ILE A 81 -2.29 3.40 -7.09
N GLU A 82 -2.95 3.62 -8.22
CA GLU A 82 -3.26 2.54 -9.16
C GLU A 82 -2.07 2.21 -10.06
N VAL A 83 -1.80 0.91 -10.19
CA VAL A 83 -0.78 0.32 -11.05
C VAL A 83 -1.36 -0.86 -11.83
N ASN A 84 -0.77 -1.19 -12.98
CA ASN A 84 -1.27 -2.28 -13.80
C ASN A 84 -0.84 -3.62 -13.21
N SER A 85 0.46 -3.80 -12.93
CA SER A 85 1.03 -5.09 -12.52
C SER A 85 1.78 -5.01 -11.18
N TYR A 86 2.06 -6.17 -10.58
CA TYR A 86 2.92 -6.26 -9.39
C TYR A 86 4.35 -5.83 -9.65
N LEU A 87 4.82 -5.91 -10.90
CA LEU A 87 6.13 -5.38 -11.27
C LEU A 87 6.14 -3.84 -11.18
N GLU A 88 5.07 -3.19 -11.64
CA GLU A 88 4.89 -1.75 -11.46
C GLU A 88 4.73 -1.39 -9.97
N ALA A 89 3.98 -2.20 -9.20
CA ALA A 89 3.85 -2.03 -7.76
C ALA A 89 5.21 -2.05 -7.04
N ALA A 90 6.11 -2.98 -7.41
CA ALA A 90 7.46 -3.04 -6.87
C ALA A 90 8.25 -1.75 -7.18
N GLY A 91 8.12 -1.22 -8.40
CA GLY A 91 8.71 0.07 -8.79
C GLY A 91 8.17 1.23 -7.95
N VAL A 92 6.87 1.27 -7.68
CA VAL A 92 6.26 2.27 -6.79
C VAL A 92 6.79 2.16 -5.37
N VAL A 93 6.87 0.95 -4.80
CA VAL A 93 7.44 0.72 -3.46
C VAL A 93 8.88 1.23 -3.38
N MET A 94 9.70 0.95 -4.41
CA MET A 94 11.07 1.45 -4.48
C MET A 94 11.12 2.98 -4.58
N ALA A 95 10.27 3.59 -5.41
CA ALA A 95 10.22 5.04 -5.55
C ALA A 95 9.84 5.73 -4.22
N LEU A 96 8.85 5.19 -3.50
CA LEU A 96 8.47 5.69 -2.17
C LEU A 96 9.61 5.56 -1.16
N ARG A 97 10.31 4.42 -1.16
CA ARG A 97 11.47 4.18 -0.28
C ARG A 97 12.60 5.18 -0.52
N GLU A 98 12.88 5.51 -1.78
CA GLU A 98 13.98 6.41 -2.17
C GLU A 98 13.56 7.89 -2.24
N GLY A 99 12.30 8.22 -1.93
CA GLY A 99 11.79 9.60 -2.02
C GLY A 99 11.67 10.14 -3.46
N ILE A 100 11.50 9.27 -4.44
CA ILE A 100 11.38 9.62 -5.85
C ILE A 100 9.91 9.91 -6.19
N SER A 101 9.66 11.06 -6.82
CA SER A 101 8.32 11.42 -7.29
C SER A 101 7.82 10.46 -8.38
N LEU A 102 6.65 9.85 -8.19
CA LEU A 102 6.05 8.97 -9.20
C LEU A 102 5.76 9.70 -10.52
N LYS A 103 5.47 11.01 -10.46
CA LYS A 103 5.23 11.82 -11.66
C LYS A 103 6.48 11.98 -12.52
N SER A 104 7.67 11.99 -11.93
CA SER A 104 8.93 12.11 -12.70
C SER A 104 9.31 10.81 -13.42
N LEU A 105 8.75 9.67 -12.99
CA LEU A 105 8.96 8.36 -13.61
C LEU A 105 8.07 8.12 -14.83
N ARG A 106 7.05 8.97 -15.05
CA ARG A 106 6.13 8.85 -16.18
C ARG A 106 6.46 9.89 -17.26
N ARG A 107 6.25 9.50 -18.52
CA ARG A 107 6.37 10.39 -19.68
C ARG A 107 4.97 10.81 -20.16
N PRO A 108 4.82 12.01 -20.73
CA PRO A 108 5.83 13.07 -20.80
C PRO A 108 6.06 13.73 -19.43
N ILE A 109 7.27 14.23 -19.19
CA ILE A 109 7.56 15.01 -17.98
C ILE A 109 6.89 16.38 -18.12
N GLU A 110 6.17 16.84 -17.11
CA GLU A 110 5.58 18.19 -17.11
C GLU A 110 6.69 19.24 -17.29
N CYS A 111 6.55 20.09 -18.31
CA CYS A 111 7.49 21.17 -18.56
C CYS A 111 7.27 22.29 -17.53
N VAL A 112 8.36 22.78 -16.93
CA VAL A 112 8.30 23.89 -15.96
C VAL A 112 7.86 25.16 -16.68
N LYS A 113 6.79 25.80 -16.19
CA LYS A 113 6.37 27.12 -16.69
C LYS A 113 7.40 28.16 -16.26
N ARG A 114 7.98 28.87 -17.23
CA ARG A 114 8.89 30.00 -16.95
C ARG A 114 8.06 31.10 -16.29
N VAL A 115 8.44 31.51 -15.08
CA VAL A 115 7.87 32.68 -14.41
C VAL A 115 8.32 33.91 -15.20
N GLN A 116 7.36 34.72 -15.65
CA GLN A 116 7.61 36.05 -16.22
C GLN A 116 7.58 37.09 -15.12
#